data_AF-A0A0G9L9T9-F1
#
_entry.id   AF-A0A0G9L9T9-F1
#
_cell.length_a   1.000
_cell.length_b   1.000
_cell.length_c   1.000
_cell.angle_alpha   90.00
_cell.angle_beta   90.00
_cell.angle_gamma   90.00
#
_symmetry.space_group_name_H-M   'P 1'
#
loop_
_entity.id
_entity.type
_entity.pdbx_description
1 polymer ?
#
loop_
_entity_poly.entity_id
_entity_poly.type
_entity_poly.pdbx_seq_one_letter_code
_entity_poly.pdbx_strand_id
1 'polypeptide(L)'
;MEFDWSRFKNYGLWVSIFALIPMLLNSLGIEVIPEEYQAITNTILSILVALGIVSNPTTQCKWFVDDKKEKEIDNQVEGHK
;
A
#
# COMPACT_ATOMS: atom_id res chain seq x y z
N MET A 1 -11.92 20.92 -11.80
CA MET A 1 -11.30 19.78 -11.13
C MET A 1 -12.35 18.69 -11.05
N GLU A 2 -12.29 17.70 -11.94
CA GLU A 2 -13.11 16.50 -11.81
C GLU A 2 -12.53 15.69 -10.64
N PHE A 3 -13.29 15.61 -9.56
CA PHE A 3 -12.90 14.81 -8.40
C PHE A 3 -13.18 13.35 -8.76
N ASP A 4 -12.15 12.62 -9.17
CA ASP A 4 -12.28 11.21 -9.51
C ASP A 4 -12.46 10.37 -8.22
N TRP A 5 -13.72 10.07 -7.91
CA TRP A 5 -14.14 9.30 -6.74
C TRP A 5 -13.70 7.82 -6.81
N SER A 6 -13.19 7.35 -7.96
CA SER A 6 -12.71 5.98 -8.12
C SER A 6 -11.52 5.67 -7.21
N ARG A 7 -10.72 6.68 -6.83
CA ARG A 7 -9.53 6.50 -5.98
C ARG A 7 -9.87 6.03 -4.56
N PHE A 8 -11.03 6.41 -4.03
CA PHE A 8 -11.51 5.94 -2.72
C PHE A 8 -11.96 4.47 -2.71
N LYS A 9 -12.01 3.80 -3.86
CA LYS A 9 -12.27 2.35 -3.93
C LYS A 9 -11.00 1.51 -3.71
N ASN A 10 -9.82 2.13 -3.67
CA ASN A 10 -8.55 1.43 -3.47
C ASN A 10 -8.35 1.06 -1.98
N TYR A 11 -8.25 -0.23 -1.68
CA TYR A 11 -8.01 -0.73 -0.32
C TYR A 11 -6.65 -0.29 0.24
N GLY A 12 -5.61 -0.19 -0.59
CA GLY A 12 -4.30 0.29 -0.19
C GLY A 12 -4.32 1.74 0.29
N LEU A 13 -5.21 2.57 -0.30
CA LEU A 13 -5.45 3.94 0.14
C LEU A 13 -6.09 3.99 1.53
N TRP A 14 -7.12 3.18 1.78
CA TRP A 14 -7.75 3.11 3.11
C TRP A 14 -6.79 2.61 4.18
N VAL A 15 -6.00 1.57 3.89
CA VAL A 15 -4.97 1.08 4.82
C VAL A 15 -3.95 2.16 5.15
N SER A 16 -3.54 2.95 4.16
CA SER A 16 -2.62 4.08 4.36
C SER A 16 -3.26 5.18 5.23
N ILE A 17 -4.54 5.50 5.01
CA ILE A 17 -5.29 6.46 5.85
C ILE A 17 -5.38 5.95 7.30
N PHE A 18 -5.72 4.67 7.50
CA PHE A 18 -5.80 4.09 8.84
C PHE A 18 -4.45 4.02 9.54
N ALA A 19 -3.34 3.87 8.81
CA ALA A 19 -1.99 3.96 9.38
C ALA A 19 -1.61 5.41 9.75
N LEU A 20 -2.09 6.39 8.97
CA LEU A 20 -1.83 7.80 9.21
C LEU A 20 -2.48 8.32 10.50
N ILE A 21 -3.72 7.91 10.80
CA ILE A 21 -4.48 8.38 11.97
C ILE A 21 -3.72 8.19 13.30
N PRO A 22 -3.29 6.97 13.70
CA PRO A 22 -2.54 6.76 14.93
C PRO A 22 -1.19 7.47 14.91
N MET A 23 -0.52 7.55 13.76
CA MET A 23 0.74 8.28 13.63
C MET A 23 0.54 9.78 13.89
N LEU A 24 -0.54 10.36 13.37
CA LEU A 24 -0.88 11.77 13.58
C LEU A 24 -1.27 12.04 15.03
N LEU A 25 -2.06 11.16 15.65
CA LEU A 25 -2.43 11.24 17.07
C LEU A 25 -1.19 11.22 17.97
N ASN A 26 -0.23 10.32 17.70
CA ASN A 26 1.05 10.29 18.41
C ASN A 26 1.87 11.57 18.19
N SER A 27 1.91 12.08 16.95
CA SER A 27 2.64 13.32 16.64
C SER A 27 2.07 14.56 17.35
N LEU A 28 0.80 14.52 17.77
CA LEU A 28 0.15 15.59 18.53
C LEU A 28 0.32 15.44 20.05
N GLY A 29 1.10 14.44 20.51
CA GLY A 29 1.37 14.20 21.92
C GLY A 29 0.21 13.52 22.67
N ILE A 30 -0.76 12.97 21.94
CA ILE A 30 -1.77 12.10 22.53
C ILE A 30 -1.16 10.71 22.59
N GLU A 31 -0.80 10.25 23.79
CA GLU A 31 -0.33 8.89 24.07
C GLU A 31 -1.49 7.88 23.85
N VAL A 32 -1.89 7.69 22.59
CA VAL A 32 -2.84 6.64 22.19
C VAL A 32 -2.14 5.27 22.18
N ILE A 33 -0.81 5.27 22.06
CA ILE A 33 0.00 4.08 21.87
C ILE A 33 1.00 3.91 23.03
N PRO A 34 0.89 2.82 23.82
CA PRO A 34 1.87 2.49 24.85
C PRO A 34 3.28 2.35 24.27
N GLU A 35 4.30 2.73 25.04
CA GLU A 35 5.71 2.66 24.63
C GLU A 35 6.11 1.26 24.11
N GLU A 36 5.55 0.22 24.72
CA GLU A 36 5.74 -1.19 24.36
C GLU A 36 5.30 -1.52 22.92
N TYR A 37 4.28 -0.83 22.41
CA TYR A 37 3.77 -1.06 21.06
C TYR A 37 4.75 -0.58 20.00
N GLN A 38 5.52 0.48 20.25
CA GLN A 38 6.59 0.91 19.34
C GLN A 38 7.69 -0.14 19.25
N ALA A 39 8.09 -0.71 20.39
CA ALA A 39 9.09 -1.77 20.43
C ALA A 39 8.63 -3.03 19.67
N ILE A 40 7.37 -3.44 19.86
CA ILE A 40 6.79 -4.60 19.19
C ILE A 40 6.68 -4.36 17.67
N THR A 41 6.15 -3.21 17.25
CA THR A 41 5.99 -2.90 15.82
C THR A 41 7.33 -2.77 15.11
N ASN A 42 8.33 -2.13 15.72
CA ASN A 42 9.69 -2.06 15.17
C ASN A 42 10.34 -3.44 15.05
N THR A 43 10.16 -4.31 16.05
CA THR A 43 10.71 -5.68 16.00
C THR A 43 10.09 -6.47 14.84
N ILE A 44 8.76 -6.46 14.72
CA ILE A 44 8.05 -7.13 13.62
C ILE A 44 8.50 -6.55 12.27
N LEU A 45 8.53 -5.22 12.13
CA LEU A 45 8.94 -4.56 10.90
C LEU A 45 10.39 -4.93 10.51
N SER A 46 11.30 -4.97 11.48
CA SER A 46 12.70 -5.37 11.24
C SER A 46 12.81 -6.79 10.69
N ILE A 47 12.03 -7.73 11.23
CA ILE A 47 11.97 -9.12 10.74
C ILE A 47 11.40 -9.15 9.32
N LEU A 48 10.29 -8.46 9.08
CA LEU A 48 9.64 -8.42 7.76
C LEU A 48 10.55 -7.79 6.68
N VAL A 49 11.33 -6.77 7.05
CA VAL A 49 12.32 -6.14 6.17
C VAL A 49 13.48 -7.10 5.90
N ALA A 50 14.03 -7.75 6.93
CA ALA A 50 15.10 -8.74 6.77
C ALA A 50 14.70 -9.92 5.88
N LEU A 51 13.42 -10.33 5.95
CA LEU A 51 12.84 -11.36 5.08
C LEU A 51 12.47 -10.86 3.68
N GLY A 52 12.64 -9.57 3.37
CA GLY A 52 12.30 -8.98 2.07
C GLY A 52 10.79 -8.93 1.78
N ILE A 53 9.94 -9.08 2.80
CA ILE A 53 8.46 -9.07 2.65
C ILE A 53 7.97 -7.64 2.37
N VAL A 54 8.55 -6.66 3.08
CA VAL A 54 8.16 -5.24 2.98
C VAL A 54 8.70 -4.59 1.70
N SER A 55 9.92 -4.94 1.30
CA SER A 55 10.54 -4.45 0.07
C SER A 55 10.96 -5.64 -0.77
N ASN A 56 10.07 -6.10 -1.64
CA ASN A 56 10.44 -7.03 -2.69
C ASN A 56 10.76 -6.24 -3.96
N PRO A 57 12.06 -6.05 -4.32
CA PRO A 57 12.45 -5.28 -5.49
C PRO A 57 12.04 -5.93 -6.82
N THR A 58 11.52 -7.16 -6.80
CA THR A 58 11.11 -7.88 -8.02
C THR A 58 9.67 -7.61 -8.45
N THR A 59 8.92 -6.71 -7.80
CA THR A 59 7.52 -6.42 -8.12
C THR A 59 7.31 -4.95 -8.42
N GLN A 60 6.65 -4.61 -9.54
CA GLN A 60 6.51 -3.22 -9.98
C GLN A 60 5.53 -2.40 -9.13
N CYS A 61 4.39 -2.93 -8.70
CA CYS A 61 3.46 -2.29 -7.76
C CYS A 61 2.48 -3.35 -7.17
N LYS A 62 2.88 -4.07 -6.11
CA LYS A 62 2.03 -5.16 -5.57
C LYS A 62 0.79 -4.67 -4.81
N TRP A 63 0.88 -3.51 -4.18
CA TRP A 63 -0.08 -3.05 -3.17
C TRP A 63 -1.03 -1.94 -3.66
N PHE A 64 -0.56 -1.08 -4.56
CA PHE A 64 -1.40 -0.11 -5.24
C PHE A 64 -1.83 -0.71 -6.58
N VAL A 65 -3.06 -1.24 -6.62
CA VAL A 65 -3.63 -1.93 -7.79
C VAL A 65 -4.37 -0.92 -8.68
N ASP A 66 -3.80 0.27 -8.87
CA ASP A 66 -4.31 1.28 -9.81
C ASP A 66 -3.70 1.16 -11.21
N ASP A 67 -2.74 0.25 -11.39
CA ASP A 67 -2.24 -0.16 -12.71
C ASP A 67 -3.37 -0.81 -13.51
N LYS A 68 -3.97 -0.06 -14.43
CA LYS A 68 -4.72 -0.65 -15.54
C LYS A 68 -3.71 -1.50 -16.33
N LYS A 69 -3.79 -2.83 -16.21
CA LYS A 69 -3.14 -3.73 -17.16
C LYS A 69 -3.61 -3.33 -18.56
N GLU A 70 -2.75 -2.65 -19.29
CA GLU A 70 -2.93 -2.35 -20.70
C GLU A 70 -3.03 -3.70 -21.42
N LYS A 71 -4.26 -4.09 -21.75
CA LYS A 71 -4.53 -5.29 -22.55
C LYS A 71 -4.11 -5.00 -23.98
N GLU A 72 -2.81 -5.03 -24.25
CA GLU A 72 -2.28 -4.63 -25.56
C GLU A 72 -1.89 -5.78 -26.50
N ILE A 73 -2.06 -7.05 -26.12
CA ILE A 73 -1.51 -8.15 -26.95
C ILE A 73 -2.56 -9.04 -27.64
N ASP A 74 -3.84 -9.00 -27.26
CA ASP A 74 -4.81 -10.00 -27.77
C ASP A 74 -5.47 -9.63 -29.12
N ASN A 75 -5.47 -8.35 -29.51
CA ASN A 75 -6.13 -7.93 -30.78
C ASN A 75 -5.26 -8.12 -32.04
N GLN A 76 -4.00 -8.55 -31.92
CA GLN A 76 -3.10 -8.72 -33.08
C GLN A 76 -3.16 -10.15 -33.69
N VAL A 77 -3.78 -11.12 -33.01
CA VAL A 77 -3.80 -12.52 -33.47
C VAL A 77 -5.09 -12.89 -34.22
N GLU A 78 -6.20 -12.20 -33.97
CA GLU A 78 -7.49 -12.50 -34.62
C GLU A 78 -7.66 -11.90 -36.02
N GLY A 79 -6.76 -10.99 -36.44
CA GLY A 79 -6.77 -10.39 -37.80
C GLY A 79 -6.08 -11.23 -38.88
N HIS A 80 -5.49 -12.37 -38.51
CA HIS A 80 -4.81 -13.30 -39.44
C HIS A 80 -5.33 -14.73 -39.25
N LYS A 81 -6.62 -14.95 -39.50
CA LYS A 81 -7.15 -16.26 -39.87
C LYS A 81 -8.13 -16.13 -41.03
#